data_AF-A0A060BM45-F1
#
_entry.id   AF-A0A060BM45-F1
#
_cell.length_a   1.000
_cell.length_b   1.000
_cell.length_c   1.000
_cell.angle_alpha   90.00
_cell.angle_beta   90.00
_cell.angle_gamma   90.00
#
_symmetry.space_group_name_H-M   'P 1'
#
loop_
_entity.id
_entity.type
_entity.pdbx_description
1 polymer ?
#
loop_
_entity_poly.entity_id
_entity_poly.type
_entity_poly.pdbx_seq_one_letter_code
_entity_poly.pdbx_strand_id
1 'polypeptide(L)'
;MLVMFVVVALPWYIGVVMSNDGLLKYFLYDQTVERVTDAERFSRSQPLYFFPLVILGTFLPWLFYFFANIRNSNFVKGGWHIYLYVLVPFIVFESSASKLATYILPFYPVMAVLASGRAERPLMPK
;
A
#
# COMPACT_ATOMS: atom_id res chain seq x y z
N MET A 1 -10.82 19.87 -4.25
CA MET A 1 -9.66 18.99 -4.55
C MET A 1 -9.75 18.35 -5.93
N LEU A 2 -10.88 17.72 -6.32
CA LEU A 2 -11.00 17.03 -7.62
C LEU A 2 -10.71 17.91 -8.84
N VAL A 3 -11.26 19.14 -8.89
CA VAL A 3 -10.99 20.07 -10.01
C VAL A 3 -9.50 20.37 -10.13
N MET A 4 -8.83 20.64 -9.01
CA MET A 4 -7.39 20.90 -8.99
C MET A 4 -6.57 19.68 -9.41
N PHE A 5 -6.95 18.47 -8.97
CA PHE A 5 -6.34 17.23 -9.40
C PHE A 5 -6.42 17.07 -10.93
N VAL A 6 -7.60 17.30 -11.51
CA VAL A 6 -7.80 17.21 -12.97
C VAL A 6 -6.98 18.27 -13.70
N VAL A 7 -7.05 19.52 -13.27
CA VAL A 7 -6.33 20.63 -13.93
C VAL A 7 -4.82 20.42 -13.91
N VAL A 8 -4.28 19.82 -12.85
CA VAL A 8 -2.83 19.57 -12.74
C VAL A 8 -2.40 18.29 -13.47
N ALA A 9 -3.15 17.19 -13.32
CA ALA A 9 -2.73 15.90 -13.85
C ALA A 9 -3.06 15.75 -15.35
N LEU A 10 -4.28 16.12 -15.77
CA LEU A 10 -4.84 15.78 -17.08
C LEU A 10 -4.05 16.36 -18.27
N PRO A 11 -3.51 17.59 -18.24
CA PRO A 11 -2.86 18.19 -19.41
C PRO A 11 -1.68 17.36 -19.94
N TRP A 12 -0.84 16.83 -19.05
CA TRP A 12 0.30 16.01 -19.46
C TRP A 12 -0.15 14.68 -20.06
N TYR A 13 -1.12 13.99 -19.44
CA TYR A 13 -1.66 12.74 -19.98
C TYR A 13 -2.27 12.93 -21.36
N ILE A 14 -3.03 14.01 -21.57
CA ILE A 14 -3.62 14.33 -22.90
C ILE A 14 -2.50 14.50 -23.93
N GLY A 15 -1.48 15.32 -23.64
CA GLY A 15 -0.39 15.59 -24.57
C GLY A 15 0.37 14.32 -24.98
N VAL A 16 0.68 13.44 -24.03
CA VAL A 16 1.43 12.21 -24.31
C VAL A 16 0.57 11.18 -25.06
N VAL A 17 -0.71 11.03 -24.69
CA VAL A 17 -1.63 10.10 -25.38
C VAL A 17 -1.90 10.55 -26.81
N MET A 18 -2.07 11.84 -27.06
CA MET A 18 -2.25 12.38 -28.42
C MET A 18 -1.00 12.23 -29.30
N SER A 19 0.19 12.14 -28.67
CA SER A 19 1.45 12.01 -29.39
C SER A 19 1.89 10.55 -29.60
N ASN A 20 1.21 9.58 -28.96
CA ASN A 20 1.59 8.17 -29.00
C ASN A 20 0.34 7.29 -29.15
N ASP A 21 0.08 6.85 -30.39
CA ASP A 21 -1.05 5.99 -30.69
C ASP A 21 -0.98 4.67 -29.90
N GLY A 22 -2.13 4.26 -29.35
CA GLY A 22 -2.25 3.02 -28.58
C GLY A 22 -1.74 3.10 -27.12
N LEU A 23 -1.09 4.19 -26.71
CA LEU A 23 -0.55 4.34 -25.35
C LEU A 23 -1.63 4.23 -24.27
N LEU A 24 -2.83 4.80 -24.52
CA LEU A 24 -3.93 4.75 -23.55
C LEU A 24 -4.38 3.31 -23.26
N LYS A 25 -4.50 2.49 -24.32
CA LYS A 25 -4.83 1.07 -24.18
C LYS A 25 -3.70 0.33 -23.46
N TYR A 26 -2.46 0.58 -23.85
CA TYR A 26 -1.30 -0.02 -23.19
C TYR A 26 -1.24 0.30 -21.69
N PHE A 27 -1.45 1.55 -21.31
CA PHE A 27 -1.38 1.99 -19.92
C PHE A 27 -2.55 1.45 -19.08
N LEU A 28 -3.78 1.56 -19.58
CA LEU A 28 -4.98 1.16 -18.82
C LEU A 28 -5.23 -0.35 -18.85
N TYR A 29 -4.89 -1.04 -19.93
CA TYR A 29 -5.14 -2.47 -20.08
C TYR A 29 -3.88 -3.27 -19.76
N ASP A 30 -2.84 -3.16 -20.58
CA ASP A 30 -1.64 -4.01 -20.49
C ASP A 30 -0.84 -3.77 -19.18
N GLN A 31 -0.80 -2.54 -18.67
CA GLN A 31 -0.03 -2.21 -17.46
C GLN A 31 -0.85 -2.27 -16.16
N THR A 32 -2.18 -2.15 -16.24
CA THR A 32 -3.06 -2.07 -15.06
C THR A 32 -3.88 -3.34 -14.90
N VAL A 33 -4.69 -3.70 -15.91
CA VAL A 33 -5.55 -4.89 -15.85
C VAL A 33 -4.71 -6.16 -15.93
N GLU A 34 -3.85 -6.29 -16.94
CA GLU A 34 -3.04 -7.51 -17.11
C GLU A 34 -2.08 -7.74 -15.94
N ARG A 35 -1.57 -6.68 -15.28
CA ARG A 35 -0.75 -6.84 -14.07
C ARG A 35 -1.47 -7.52 -12.91
N VAL A 36 -2.78 -7.30 -12.81
CA VAL A 36 -3.62 -7.87 -11.75
C VAL A 36 -4.10 -9.26 -12.14
N THR A 37 -4.42 -9.49 -13.42
CA THR A 37 -5.03 -10.74 -13.90
C THR A 37 -4.05 -11.77 -14.42
N ASP A 38 -2.89 -11.38 -14.93
CA ASP A 38 -1.97 -12.25 -15.67
C ASP A 38 -0.62 -12.41 -14.94
N ALA A 39 -0.48 -13.53 -14.23
CA ALA A 39 0.71 -13.86 -13.44
C ALA A 39 1.94 -14.23 -14.27
N GLU A 40 1.73 -14.77 -15.48
CA GLU A 40 2.76 -15.45 -16.25
C GLU A 40 3.57 -14.47 -17.12
N ARG A 41 2.97 -13.36 -17.54
CA ARG A 41 3.62 -12.41 -18.47
C ARG A 41 4.74 -11.57 -17.84
N PHE A 42 4.75 -11.40 -16.51
CA PHE A 42 5.71 -10.53 -15.81
C PHE A 42 6.81 -11.26 -15.03
N SER A 43 6.87 -12.61 -15.05
CA SER A 43 7.86 -13.44 -14.35
C SER A 43 8.11 -13.09 -12.86
N ARG A 44 7.15 -12.42 -12.23
CA ARG A 44 7.17 -11.93 -10.84
C ARG A 44 6.08 -12.58 -9.99
N SER A 45 5.69 -13.80 -10.35
CA SER A 45 4.83 -14.62 -9.52
C SER A 45 5.58 -14.92 -8.22
N GLN A 46 5.01 -14.49 -7.11
CA GLN A 46 5.54 -14.69 -5.78
C GLN A 46 4.47 -15.38 -4.93
N PRO A 47 4.88 -16.22 -3.97
CA PRO A 47 3.95 -16.94 -3.13
C PRO A 47 3.08 -16.00 -2.28
N LEU A 48 1.95 -16.52 -1.77
CA LEU A 48 1.01 -15.78 -0.90
C LEU A 48 1.61 -15.31 0.43
N TYR A 49 2.79 -15.80 0.79
CA TYR A 49 3.52 -15.40 2.00
C TYR A 49 4.61 -14.35 1.72
N PHE A 50 4.74 -13.86 0.49
CA PHE A 50 5.78 -12.92 0.11
C PHE A 50 5.72 -11.61 0.91
N PHE A 51 4.61 -10.86 0.86
CA PHE A 51 4.52 -9.62 1.63
C PHE A 51 4.54 -9.82 3.15
N PRO A 52 3.87 -10.85 3.72
CA PRO A 52 4.05 -11.19 5.14
C PRO A 52 5.51 -11.39 5.55
N LEU A 53 6.30 -12.13 4.76
CA LEU A 53 7.72 -12.33 5.04
C LEU A 53 8.53 -11.03 4.93
N VAL A 54 8.27 -10.20 3.92
CA VAL A 54 8.96 -8.92 3.78
C VAL A 54 8.64 -8.02 4.97
N ILE A 55 7.37 -7.93 5.39
CA ILE A 55 6.95 -7.15 6.57
C ILE A 55 7.62 -7.68 7.83
N LEU A 56 7.67 -9.00 8.02
CA LEU A 56 8.37 -9.61 9.15
C LEU A 56 9.85 -9.22 9.16
N GLY A 57 10.54 -9.31 8.02
CA GLY A 57 11.97 -8.97 7.92
C GLY A 57 12.29 -7.48 8.08
N THR A 58 11.33 -6.59 7.83
CA THR A 58 11.57 -5.14 7.75
C THR A 58 10.91 -4.33 8.87
N PHE A 59 9.90 -4.88 9.55
CA PHE A 59 9.08 -4.16 10.53
C PHE A 59 9.12 -4.80 11.93
N LEU A 60 9.82 -5.92 12.12
CA LEU A 60 10.16 -6.37 13.47
C LEU A 60 11.13 -5.38 14.13
N PRO A 61 11.02 -5.13 15.45
CA PRO A 61 10.05 -5.72 16.39
C PRO A 61 8.70 -4.98 16.45
N TRP A 62 8.56 -3.84 15.78
CA TRP A 62 7.39 -2.95 15.88
C TRP A 62 6.07 -3.60 15.44
N LEU A 63 6.15 -4.66 14.65
CA LEU A 63 5.00 -5.50 14.29
C LEU A 63 4.21 -6.01 15.53
N PHE A 64 4.89 -6.33 16.63
CA PHE A 64 4.20 -6.75 17.86
C PHE A 64 3.34 -5.64 18.45
N TYR A 65 3.85 -4.40 18.46
CA TYR A 65 3.12 -3.24 18.96
C TYR A 65 1.96 -2.86 18.04
N PHE A 66 2.16 -2.97 16.72
CA PHE A 66 1.11 -2.77 15.72
C PHE A 66 -0.12 -3.65 16.00
N PHE A 67 0.07 -4.95 16.23
CA PHE A 67 -1.04 -5.86 16.56
C PHE A 67 -1.58 -5.65 17.97
N ALA A 68 -0.73 -5.37 18.96
CA ALA A 68 -1.19 -5.10 20.31
C ALA A 68 -2.17 -3.90 20.35
N ASN A 69 -1.91 -2.87 19.54
CA ASN A 69 -2.65 -1.61 19.49
C ASN A 69 -4.02 -1.70 18.82
N ILE A 70 -4.37 -2.82 18.17
CA ILE A 70 -5.62 -2.94 17.39
C ILE A 70 -6.88 -2.65 18.23
N ARG A 71 -6.93 -3.19 19.45
CA ARG A 71 -8.07 -3.03 20.38
C ARG A 71 -8.09 -1.69 21.13
N ASN A 72 -6.98 -0.95 21.12
CA ASN A 72 -6.85 0.32 21.83
C ASN A 72 -6.19 1.37 20.94
N SER A 73 -6.83 1.63 19.80
CA SER A 73 -6.35 2.52 18.74
C SER A 73 -6.89 3.95 18.85
N ASN A 74 -7.57 4.28 19.96
CA ASN A 74 -8.17 5.59 20.22
C ASN A 74 -7.15 6.74 20.31
N PHE A 75 -5.85 6.43 20.43
CA PHE A 75 -4.77 7.42 20.38
C PHE A 75 -4.59 8.03 18.97
N VAL A 76 -5.13 7.39 17.92
CA VAL A 76 -5.16 7.93 16.56
C VAL A 76 -6.59 8.37 16.21
N LYS A 77 -6.72 9.54 15.56
CA LYS A 77 -8.00 9.98 15.01
C LYS A 77 -8.52 8.94 14.00
N GLY A 78 -9.70 8.38 14.26
CA GLY A 78 -10.29 7.30 13.47
C GLY A 78 -10.28 5.93 14.18
N GLY A 79 -9.51 5.78 15.26
CA GLY A 79 -9.49 4.53 16.05
C GLY A 79 -9.07 3.33 15.21
N TRP A 80 -9.81 2.24 15.33
CA TRP A 80 -9.50 1.00 14.62
C TRP A 80 -9.70 1.09 13.09
N HIS A 81 -10.50 2.04 12.59
CA HIS A 81 -10.78 2.19 11.16
C HIS A 81 -9.52 2.48 10.35
N ILE A 82 -8.49 3.09 10.94
CA ILE A 82 -7.23 3.35 10.24
C ILE A 82 -6.49 2.06 9.86
N TYR A 83 -6.77 0.93 10.52
CA TYR A 83 -6.26 -0.38 10.10
C TYR A 83 -6.83 -0.80 8.74
N LEU A 84 -8.05 -0.37 8.37
CA LEU A 84 -8.63 -0.64 7.06
C LEU A 84 -7.83 0.05 5.94
N TYR A 85 -7.22 1.21 6.23
CA TYR A 85 -6.34 1.90 5.29
C TYR A 85 -5.08 1.08 4.96
N VAL A 86 -4.66 0.17 5.85
CA VAL A 86 -3.56 -0.75 5.58
C VAL A 86 -4.10 -2.06 4.99
N LEU A 87 -5.10 -2.66 5.63
CA LEU A 87 -5.64 -3.98 5.28
C LEU A 87 -6.25 -4.03 3.89
N VAL A 88 -7.09 -3.05 3.51
CA VAL A 88 -7.78 -3.07 2.22
C VAL A 88 -6.80 -3.04 1.04
N PRO A 89 -5.90 -2.05 0.93
CA PRO A 89 -4.91 -2.06 -0.15
C PRO A 89 -3.94 -3.24 -0.03
N PHE A 90 -3.56 -3.66 1.18
CA PHE A 90 -2.72 -4.85 1.35
C PHE A 90 -3.34 -6.10 0.73
N ILE A 91 -4.64 -6.35 0.94
CA ILE A 91 -5.35 -7.48 0.33
C ILE A 91 -5.36 -7.37 -1.20
N VAL A 92 -5.54 -6.16 -1.74
CA VAL A 92 -5.50 -5.93 -3.19
C VAL A 92 -4.11 -6.25 -3.76
N PHE A 93 -3.03 -5.78 -3.11
CA PHE A 93 -1.67 -6.09 -3.55
C PHE A 93 -1.30 -7.56 -3.35
N GLU A 94 -1.74 -8.19 -2.27
CA GLU A 94 -1.51 -9.63 -2.02
C GLU A 94 -2.21 -10.49 -3.07
N SER A 95 -3.36 -10.03 -3.58
CA SER A 95 -4.12 -10.66 -4.66
C SER A 95 -3.56 -10.37 -6.05
N SER A 96 -2.62 -9.41 -6.18
CA SER A 96 -1.95 -9.10 -7.44
C SER A 96 -1.02 -10.23 -7.84
N ALA A 97 -1.12 -10.64 -9.10
CA ALA A 97 -0.32 -11.69 -9.69
C ALA A 97 1.18 -11.33 -9.76
N SER A 98 1.48 -10.05 -9.99
CA SER A 98 2.84 -9.50 -9.92
C SER A 98 3.11 -8.85 -8.56
N LYS A 99 4.10 -9.37 -7.81
CA LYS A 99 4.49 -8.82 -6.50
C LYS A 99 5.93 -8.30 -6.52
N LEU A 100 6.11 -7.08 -6.02
CA LEU A 100 7.43 -6.48 -5.82
C LEU A 100 7.53 -5.95 -4.40
N ALA A 101 8.64 -6.20 -3.71
CA ALA A 101 8.82 -5.82 -2.30
C ALA A 101 8.60 -4.32 -2.03
N THR A 102 8.81 -3.45 -3.02
CA THR A 102 8.57 -2.01 -2.88
C THR A 102 7.08 -1.64 -2.80
N TYR A 103 6.16 -2.53 -3.16
CA TYR A 103 4.72 -2.25 -3.12
C TYR A 103 4.18 -2.06 -1.69
N ILE A 104 4.87 -2.57 -0.68
CA ILE A 104 4.48 -2.39 0.72
C ILE A 104 5.03 -1.11 1.35
N LEU A 105 5.93 -0.39 0.67
CA LEU A 105 6.54 0.85 1.20
C LEU A 105 5.50 1.88 1.67
N PRO A 106 4.40 2.14 0.94
CA PRO A 106 3.40 3.11 1.36
C PRO A 106 2.68 2.75 2.68
N PHE A 107 2.75 1.50 3.15
CA PHE A 107 2.10 1.07 4.40
C PHE A 107 2.90 1.44 5.64
N TYR A 108 4.23 1.49 5.56
CA TYR A 108 5.08 1.67 6.74
C TYR A 108 4.78 2.94 7.56
N PRO A 109 4.51 4.13 6.98
CA PRO A 109 4.21 5.32 7.77
C PRO A 109 2.97 5.12 8.65
N VAL A 110 1.89 4.55 8.09
CA VAL A 110 0.65 4.31 8.84
C VAL A 110 0.85 3.20 9.87
N MET A 111 1.56 2.13 9.51
CA MET A 111 1.92 1.06 10.44
C MET A 111 2.79 1.56 11.60
N ALA A 112 3.72 2.48 11.35
CA ALA A 112 4.58 3.08 12.38
C ALA A 112 3.76 3.92 13.37
N VAL A 113 2.84 4.76 12.87
CA VAL A 113 1.90 5.50 13.73
C VAL A 113 1.05 4.52 14.54
N LEU A 114 0.54 3.46 13.92
CA LEU A 114 -0.24 2.43 14.62
C LEU A 114 0.58 1.65 15.65
N ALA A 115 1.89 1.52 15.48
CA ALA A 115 2.77 0.87 16.45
C ALA A 115 3.13 1.78 17.64
N SER A 116 3.11 3.11 17.49
CA SER A 116 3.63 4.04 18.51
C SER A 116 2.84 4.06 19.81
N GLY A 117 1.52 3.79 19.78
CA GLY A 117 0.63 4.01 20.93
C GLY A 117 0.98 3.29 22.23
N ARG A 118 1.75 2.20 22.19
CA ARG A 118 2.28 1.51 23.38
C ARG A 118 3.78 1.71 23.59
N ALA A 119 4.54 2.11 22.57
CA ALA A 119 5.97 2.39 22.69
C ALA A 119 6.25 3.56 23.65
N GLU A 120 5.27 4.45 23.85
CA GLU A 120 5.38 5.57 24.77
C GLU A 120 5.17 5.20 26.25
N ARG A 121 4.46 4.09 26.55
CA ARG A 121 4.17 3.66 27.94
C ARG A 121 5.40 3.21 28.75
N PRO A 122 6.39 2.52 28.19
CA PRO A 122 7.62 2.14 28.91
C PRO A 122 8.53 3.32 29.29
N LEU A 123 8.39 4.48 28.67
CA LEU A 123 9.34 5.60 28.79
C LEU A 123 8.88 6.72 29.74
N MET A 124 7.64 6.68 30.22
CA MET A 124 7.13 7.65 31.18
C MET A 124 7.08 7.04 32.59
N PRO A 125 7.84 7.58 33.57
CA PRO A 125 7.66 7.20 34.96
C PRO A 125 6.24 7.56 35.42
N LYS A 126 5.66 6.70 36.26
CA LYS A 126 4.34 6.91 36.89
C LYS A 126 4.33 8.15 37.78
#